data_AF-A0A397G054-F1
#
_entry.id   AF-A0A397G054-F1
#
_cell.length_a   1.000
_cell.length_b   1.000
_cell.length_c   1.000
_cell.angle_alpha   90.00
_cell.angle_beta   90.00
_cell.angle_gamma   90.00
#
_symmetry.space_group_name_H-M   'P 1'
#
loop_
_entity.id
_entity.type
_entity.pdbx_description
1 polymer ?
#
loop_
_entity_poly.entity_id
_entity_poly.type
_entity_poly.pdbx_seq_one_letter_code
_entity_poly.pdbx_strand_id
1 'polypeptide(L)'
;MLMEYSVKPLPSEKPAASVRDAQMLLRELFSSSIKTQTPSEGLIINLPLLGQLSMTLPEDFPIERQKSLYSSRDIDHRQVGTCLSMTSTARIILVSGKSASESVIFDSFFPKGSSLSGVAQSRLIFQLAPIHRVFHHSKEMSQIDPNFSTADSQLEISLKDDVLGVVTLALQSNSTGLFTAQQKSDINLTFDVDAMEVFTYEGEFVRVDTFE
;
A
#
# COMPACT_ATOMS: atom_id res chain seq x y z
N MET A 1 15.63 -17.03 19.02
CA MET A 1 16.72 -17.13 18.02
C MET A 1 16.82 -15.76 17.38
N LEU A 2 17.91 -15.02 17.67
CA LEU A 2 18.08 -13.61 17.32
C LEU A 2 18.21 -13.43 15.80
N MET A 3 17.41 -12.54 15.20
CA MET A 3 17.79 -11.92 13.93
C MET A 3 18.44 -10.57 14.26
N GLU A 4 19.75 -10.56 14.10
CA GLU A 4 20.60 -9.38 14.19
C GLU A 4 20.18 -8.37 13.14
N TYR A 5 19.96 -7.12 13.55
CA TYR A 5 20.10 -5.99 12.64
C TYR A 5 21.49 -6.12 12.01
N SER A 6 21.56 -6.29 10.68
CA SER A 6 22.83 -6.35 9.96
C SER A 6 23.45 -4.95 9.86
N VAL A 7 23.81 -4.39 11.01
CA VAL A 7 24.94 -3.48 11.09
C VAL A 7 26.14 -4.42 11.01
N LYS A 8 26.71 -4.57 9.80
CA LYS A 8 27.96 -5.33 9.67
C LYS A 8 28.92 -4.82 10.74
N PRO A 9 29.47 -5.70 11.59
CA PRO A 9 30.42 -5.26 12.60
C PRO A 9 31.56 -4.52 11.89
N LEU A 10 31.99 -3.41 12.50
CA LEU A 10 33.13 -2.66 12.01
C LEU A 10 34.29 -3.64 11.80
N PRO A 11 34.88 -3.73 10.61
CA PRO A 11 35.91 -4.72 10.32
C PRO A 11 37.22 -4.49 11.11
N SER A 12 37.29 -3.42 11.91
CA SER A 12 38.45 -3.04 12.71
C SER A 12 38.04 -2.14 13.90
N GLU A 13 38.60 -2.41 15.09
CA GLU A 13 38.54 -1.52 16.27
C GLU A 13 39.43 -0.27 16.11
N LYS A 14 40.31 -0.25 15.11
CA LYS A 14 41.20 0.89 14.84
C LYS A 14 40.49 1.93 13.96
N PRO A 15 40.60 3.23 14.30
CA PRO A 15 40.09 4.32 13.46
C PRO A 15 40.67 4.28 12.05
N ALA A 16 39.91 4.73 11.06
CA ALA A 16 40.39 4.83 9.68
C ALA A 16 41.62 5.75 9.61
N ALA A 17 42.68 5.24 8.98
CA ALA A 17 43.96 5.96 8.88
C ALA A 17 43.91 7.15 7.91
N SER A 18 42.88 7.22 7.06
CA SER A 18 42.67 8.33 6.12
C SER A 18 41.18 8.51 5.78
N VAL A 19 40.87 9.67 5.20
CA VAL A 19 39.52 9.98 4.67
C VAL A 19 39.07 8.97 3.62
N ARG A 20 40.00 8.51 2.77
CA ARG A 20 39.72 7.51 1.73
C ARG A 20 39.36 6.15 2.34
N ASP A 21 40.06 5.76 3.39
CA ASP A 21 39.80 4.50 4.09
C ASP A 21 38.46 4.56 4.83
N ALA A 22 38.14 5.70 5.44
CA ALA A 22 36.82 5.92 6.05
C ALA A 22 35.70 5.82 5.01
N GLN A 23 35.88 6.41 3.82
CA GLN A 23 34.89 6.34 2.75
C GLN A 23 34.69 4.92 2.20
N MET A 24 35.77 4.13 2.05
CA MET A 24 35.64 2.73 1.62
C MET A 24 34.96 1.87 2.68
N LEU A 25 35.34 2.04 3.95
CA LEU A 25 34.76 1.31 5.07
C LEU A 25 33.26 1.60 5.19
N LEU A 26 32.85 2.87 5.07
CA LEU A 26 31.44 3.24 5.04
C LEU A 26 30.71 2.60 3.84
N ARG A 27 31.30 2.63 2.64
CA ARG A 27 30.69 1.98 1.46
C ARG A 27 30.51 0.47 1.66
N GLU A 28 31.43 -0.20 2.34
CA GLU A 28 31.33 -1.64 2.63
C GLU A 28 30.29 -1.96 3.72
N LEU A 29 30.24 -1.15 4.78
CA LEU A 29 29.27 -1.29 5.86
C LEU A 29 27.84 -1.07 5.37
N PHE A 30 27.65 -0.06 4.51
CA PHE A 30 26.35 0.28 3.92
C PHE A 30 26.11 -0.37 2.55
N SER A 31 27.00 -1.27 2.12
CA SER A 31 26.71 -2.13 0.96
C SER A 31 25.63 -3.13 1.37
N SER A 32 24.42 -2.94 0.84
CA SER A 32 23.25 -3.77 1.11
C SER A 32 23.61 -5.25 0.96
N SER A 33 23.59 -6.00 2.06
CA SER A 33 23.74 -7.46 2.06
C SER A 33 22.51 -8.16 1.47
N ILE A 34 21.38 -7.45 1.48
CA ILE A 34 20.13 -7.91 0.90
C ILE A 34 20.12 -7.45 -0.55
N LYS A 35 20.13 -8.42 -1.48
CA LYS A 35 19.65 -8.17 -2.83
C LYS A 35 18.17 -7.83 -2.70
N THR A 36 17.84 -6.56 -2.56
CA THR A 36 16.47 -6.09 -2.72
C THR A 36 16.03 -6.54 -4.10
N GLN A 37 15.04 -7.43 -4.17
CA GLN A 37 14.47 -7.82 -5.45
C GLN A 37 14.01 -6.54 -6.13
N THR A 38 14.37 -6.38 -7.40
CA THR A 38 13.86 -5.29 -8.21
C THR A 38 12.34 -5.38 -8.15
N PRO A 39 11.63 -4.28 -7.82
CA PRO A 39 10.18 -4.26 -7.84
C PRO A 39 9.67 -4.91 -9.13
N SER A 40 8.59 -5.69 -9.06
CA SER A 40 7.94 -6.18 -10.27
C SER A 40 7.60 -5.00 -11.16
N GLU A 41 7.91 -5.09 -12.47
CA GLU A 41 7.48 -4.09 -13.44
C GLU A 41 5.96 -3.95 -13.35
N GLY A 42 5.50 -2.77 -12.93
CA GLY A 42 4.09 -2.41 -12.91
C GLY A 42 3.86 -1.08 -13.63
N LEU A 43 2.62 -0.85 -14.02
CA LEU A 43 2.12 0.36 -14.68
C LEU A 43 2.13 1.56 -13.74
N ILE A 44 1.93 1.33 -12.43
CA ILE A 44 1.86 2.39 -11.41
C ILE A 44 3.05 2.26 -10.46
N ILE A 45 3.25 1.06 -9.90
CA ILE A 45 4.22 0.85 -8.83
C ILE A 45 5.65 1.15 -9.29
N ASN A 46 6.32 1.97 -8.48
CA ASN A 46 7.73 2.32 -8.66
C ASN A 46 8.40 2.45 -7.29
N LEU A 47 9.73 2.57 -7.28
CA LEU A 47 10.50 2.59 -6.05
C LEU A 47 10.10 3.75 -5.09
N PRO A 48 9.88 4.99 -5.56
CA PRO A 48 9.34 6.06 -4.72
C PRO A 48 8.00 5.73 -4.05
N LEU A 49 7.04 5.21 -4.81
CA LEU A 49 5.72 4.85 -4.27
C LEU A 49 5.84 3.72 -3.24
N LEU A 50 6.70 2.74 -3.47
CA LEU A 50 6.98 1.68 -2.50
C LEU A 50 7.53 2.21 -1.19
N GLY A 51 8.41 3.22 -1.25
CA GLY A 51 8.91 3.90 -0.06
C GLY A 51 7.82 4.68 0.70
N GLN A 52 6.88 5.31 -0.01
CA GLN A 52 5.73 5.96 0.63
C GLN A 52 4.81 4.94 1.31
N LEU A 53 4.51 3.84 0.62
CA LEU A 53 3.71 2.73 1.15
C LEU A 53 4.35 2.12 2.39
N SER A 54 5.66 1.94 2.41
CA SER A 54 6.34 1.34 3.55
C SER A 54 6.33 2.17 4.83
N MET A 55 6.24 3.50 4.69
CA MET A 55 6.16 4.40 5.84
C MET A 55 4.74 4.51 6.40
N THR A 56 3.74 4.03 5.65
CA THR A 56 2.32 4.32 5.93
C THR A 56 1.49 3.09 6.17
N LEU A 57 1.85 1.97 5.57
CA LEU A 57 1.30 0.69 5.90
C LEU A 57 1.76 0.28 7.31
N PRO A 58 0.98 -0.56 8.02
CA PRO A 58 1.40 -1.10 9.31
C PRO A 58 2.81 -1.68 9.24
N GLU A 59 3.57 -1.61 10.35
CA GLU A 59 5.02 -1.96 10.46
C GLU A 59 5.41 -3.33 9.86
N ASP A 60 4.43 -4.18 9.57
CA ASP A 60 4.53 -5.54 9.07
C ASP A 60 4.41 -5.67 7.53
N PHE A 61 4.63 -4.60 6.76
CA PHE A 61 4.59 -4.63 5.28
C PHE A 61 5.98 -4.89 4.66
N PRO A 62 6.31 -6.13 4.23
CA PRO A 62 7.56 -6.43 3.55
C PRO A 62 7.50 -5.96 2.09
N ILE A 63 7.97 -4.73 1.85
CA ILE A 63 8.15 -4.14 0.51
C ILE A 63 8.91 -5.08 -0.43
N GLU A 64 9.86 -5.83 0.12
CA GLU A 64 10.82 -6.65 -0.62
C GLU A 64 10.22 -7.91 -1.25
N ARG A 65 8.98 -8.29 -0.90
CA ARG A 65 8.31 -9.51 -1.40
C ARG A 65 6.91 -9.22 -1.93
N GLN A 66 6.74 -8.09 -2.60
CA GLN A 66 5.51 -7.84 -3.33
C GLN A 66 5.42 -8.72 -4.58
N LYS A 67 4.19 -9.13 -4.91
CA LYS A 67 3.86 -9.88 -6.11
C LYS A 67 2.64 -9.24 -6.76
N SER A 68 2.81 -8.75 -7.98
CA SER A 68 1.69 -8.29 -8.81
C SER A 68 0.74 -9.45 -9.10
N LEU A 69 -0.55 -9.25 -8.84
CA LEU A 69 -1.64 -10.18 -9.13
C LEU A 69 -2.43 -9.74 -10.36
N TYR A 70 -2.54 -8.42 -10.55
CA TYR A 70 -3.26 -7.81 -11.65
C TYR A 70 -2.65 -6.43 -11.94
N SER A 71 -2.53 -6.10 -13.22
CA SER A 71 -2.10 -4.79 -13.69
C SER A 71 -2.73 -4.54 -15.06
N SER A 72 -3.42 -3.41 -15.22
CA SER A 72 -4.18 -3.08 -16.42
C SER A 72 -4.32 -1.57 -16.58
N ARG A 73 -4.54 -1.12 -17.82
CA ARG A 73 -4.95 0.27 -18.13
C ARG A 73 -6.46 0.47 -18.06
N ASP A 74 -7.20 -0.63 -18.18
CA ASP A 74 -8.66 -0.65 -18.11
C ASP A 74 -9.12 -1.22 -16.77
N ILE A 75 -10.31 -0.82 -16.33
CA ILE A 75 -10.90 -1.28 -15.07
C ILE A 75 -11.69 -2.58 -15.31
N ASP A 76 -11.12 -3.72 -14.95
CA ASP A 76 -11.82 -5.01 -14.91
C ASP A 76 -12.29 -5.34 -13.48
N HIS A 77 -13.53 -4.96 -13.17
CA HIS A 77 -14.12 -5.22 -11.84
C HIS A 77 -14.13 -6.71 -11.47
N ARG A 78 -14.30 -7.62 -12.44
CA ARG A 78 -14.37 -9.06 -12.18
C ARG A 78 -13.00 -9.57 -11.78
N GLN A 79 -11.97 -9.18 -12.51
CA GLN A 79 -10.60 -9.59 -12.21
C GLN A 79 -10.14 -9.03 -10.87
N VAL A 80 -10.43 -7.76 -10.60
CA VAL A 80 -10.12 -7.13 -9.30
C VAL A 80 -10.85 -7.84 -8.15
N GLY A 81 -12.15 -8.07 -8.29
CA GLY A 81 -12.93 -8.81 -7.29
C GLY A 81 -12.38 -10.22 -7.02
N THR A 82 -11.90 -10.90 -8.07
CA THR A 82 -11.25 -12.22 -7.95
C THR A 82 -9.93 -12.14 -7.19
N CYS A 83 -9.13 -11.09 -7.41
CA CYS A 83 -7.88 -10.89 -6.67
C CYS A 83 -8.12 -10.58 -5.19
N LEU A 84 -9.21 -9.87 -4.87
CA LEU A 84 -9.56 -9.47 -3.50
C LEU A 84 -10.29 -10.55 -2.70
N SER A 85 -10.97 -11.50 -3.35
CA SER A 85 -11.64 -12.59 -2.64
C SER A 85 -10.66 -13.54 -1.94
N MET A 86 -9.40 -13.56 -2.35
CA MET A 86 -8.33 -14.32 -1.70
C MET A 86 -7.84 -13.61 -0.43
N THR A 87 -8.42 -13.96 0.72
CA THR A 87 -8.12 -13.36 2.04
C THR A 87 -6.95 -14.00 2.79
N SER A 88 -6.31 -15.02 2.22
CA SER A 88 -5.18 -15.75 2.82
C SER A 88 -3.91 -14.91 2.97
N THR A 89 -3.83 -13.80 2.24
CA THR A 89 -2.72 -12.86 2.21
C THR A 89 -3.28 -11.46 2.09
N ALA A 90 -2.51 -10.46 2.55
CA ALA A 90 -2.93 -9.08 2.44
C ALA A 90 -2.86 -8.60 0.99
N ARG A 91 -3.69 -7.61 0.66
CA ARG A 91 -3.84 -7.07 -0.69
C ARG A 91 -3.75 -5.56 -0.66
N ILE A 92 -3.23 -5.02 -1.74
CA ILE A 92 -3.16 -3.59 -1.98
C ILE A 92 -3.67 -3.32 -3.39
N ILE A 93 -4.50 -2.28 -3.54
CA ILE A 93 -5.05 -1.86 -4.82
C ILE A 93 -4.58 -0.44 -5.11
N LEU A 94 -3.73 -0.29 -6.12
CA LEU A 94 -3.35 1.00 -6.65
C LEU A 94 -4.22 1.40 -7.82
N VAL A 95 -4.60 2.66 -7.85
CA VAL A 95 -5.30 3.29 -8.96
C VAL A 95 -4.58 4.58 -9.31
N SER A 96 -4.26 4.77 -10.58
CA SER A 96 -3.73 6.03 -11.09
C SER A 96 -4.68 6.65 -12.09
N GLY A 97 -4.58 7.96 -12.23
CA GLY A 97 -5.36 8.69 -13.19
C GLY A 97 -4.98 10.15 -13.25
N LYS A 98 -5.85 10.93 -13.90
CA LYS A 98 -5.68 12.38 -14.04
C LYS A 98 -6.93 13.12 -13.63
N SER A 99 -6.76 14.17 -12.82
CA SER A 99 -7.82 15.12 -12.49
C SER A 99 -7.37 16.52 -12.86
N ALA A 100 -8.15 17.23 -13.70
CA ALA A 100 -7.88 18.62 -14.09
C ALA A 100 -6.40 18.92 -14.44
N SER A 101 -5.72 17.99 -15.13
CA SER A 101 -4.29 17.97 -15.51
C SER A 101 -3.26 17.57 -14.44
N GLU A 102 -3.66 17.29 -13.21
CA GLU A 102 -2.79 16.72 -12.17
C GLU A 102 -2.88 15.19 -12.15
N SER A 103 -1.74 14.54 -11.90
CA SER A 103 -1.71 13.10 -11.67
C SER A 103 -2.24 12.78 -10.28
N VAL A 104 -3.15 11.82 -10.20
CA VAL A 104 -3.70 11.33 -8.95
C VAL A 104 -3.35 9.86 -8.81
N ILE A 105 -2.97 9.47 -7.60
CA ILE A 105 -2.70 8.07 -7.27
C ILE A 105 -3.37 7.80 -5.95
N PHE A 106 -4.22 6.79 -5.93
CA PHE A 106 -4.90 6.29 -4.75
C PHE A 106 -4.48 4.87 -4.46
N ASP A 107 -4.51 4.52 -3.19
CA ASP A 107 -4.29 3.16 -2.73
C ASP A 107 -5.35 2.74 -1.69
N SER A 108 -5.61 1.45 -1.58
CA SER A 108 -6.36 0.85 -0.49
C SER A 108 -5.72 -0.45 0.00
N PHE A 109 -5.54 -0.54 1.32
CA PHE A 109 -4.95 -1.70 1.99
C PHE A 109 -5.99 -2.62 2.62
N PHE A 110 -5.91 -3.90 2.26
CA PHE A 110 -6.74 -4.99 2.78
C PHE A 110 -5.85 -5.97 3.54
N PRO A 111 -5.93 -6.06 4.88
CA PRO A 111 -5.10 -6.96 5.66
C PRO A 111 -5.45 -8.43 5.42
N LYS A 112 -4.50 -9.31 5.72
CA LYS A 112 -4.71 -10.77 5.77
C LYS A 112 -5.78 -11.10 6.81
N GLY A 113 -6.69 -12.01 6.47
CA GLY A 113 -7.70 -12.53 7.38
C GLY A 113 -9.07 -12.62 6.74
N SER A 114 -9.83 -13.64 7.15
CA SER A 114 -11.22 -13.80 6.75
C SER A 114 -12.08 -12.77 7.46
N SER A 115 -12.66 -11.82 6.73
CA SER A 115 -13.82 -11.12 7.26
C SER A 115 -14.94 -12.13 7.49
N LEU A 116 -15.75 -11.93 8.53
CA LEU A 116 -16.91 -12.78 8.83
C LEU A 116 -17.96 -12.77 7.70
N SER A 117 -17.91 -11.76 6.82
CA SER A 117 -18.79 -11.62 5.66
C SER A 117 -18.26 -12.29 4.39
N GLY A 118 -17.02 -12.83 4.39
CA GLY A 118 -16.39 -13.38 3.19
C GLY A 118 -15.91 -12.33 2.18
N VAL A 119 -16.02 -11.05 2.52
CA VAL A 119 -15.69 -9.89 1.67
C VAL A 119 -14.47 -9.15 2.23
N ALA A 120 -13.43 -8.92 1.42
CA ALA A 120 -12.24 -8.23 1.88
C ALA A 120 -12.58 -6.81 2.38
N GLN A 121 -12.12 -6.48 3.59
CA GLN A 121 -12.37 -5.17 4.20
C GLN A 121 -11.11 -4.33 4.14
N SER A 122 -11.20 -3.15 3.52
CA SER A 122 -10.10 -2.18 3.56
C SER A 122 -9.97 -1.62 4.97
N ARG A 123 -8.72 -1.42 5.42
CA ARG A 123 -8.43 -0.70 6.68
C ARG A 123 -7.91 0.70 6.47
N LEU A 124 -7.36 0.98 5.29
CA LEU A 124 -6.71 2.24 4.97
C LEU A 124 -7.02 2.58 3.52
N ILE A 125 -7.34 3.85 3.27
CA ILE A 125 -7.30 4.46 1.94
C ILE A 125 -6.19 5.50 1.98
N PHE A 126 -5.39 5.56 0.91
CA PHE A 126 -4.33 6.54 0.75
C PHE A 126 -4.59 7.36 -0.50
N GLN A 127 -4.25 8.64 -0.41
CA GLN A 127 -3.97 9.46 -1.57
C GLN A 127 -2.46 9.63 -1.61
N LEU A 128 -1.77 9.05 -2.59
CA LEU A 128 -0.31 9.13 -2.73
C LEU A 128 0.12 10.35 -3.55
N ALA A 129 -0.73 10.78 -4.50
CA ALA A 129 -0.54 11.97 -5.32
C ALA A 129 -1.90 12.69 -5.56
N PRO A 130 -1.91 14.01 -5.77
CA PRO A 130 -0.75 14.92 -5.71
C PRO A 130 -0.30 15.24 -4.28
N ILE A 131 -1.18 15.10 -3.29
CA ILE A 131 -0.89 15.35 -1.88
C ILE A 131 -1.00 14.02 -1.12
N HIS A 132 0.07 13.66 -0.43
CA HIS A 132 0.10 12.46 0.38
C HIS A 132 -0.84 12.57 1.60
N ARG A 133 -1.87 11.72 1.67
CA ARG A 133 -2.85 11.64 2.77
C ARG A 133 -3.17 10.19 3.10
N VAL A 134 -3.45 9.94 4.37
CA VAL A 134 -3.83 8.62 4.88
C VAL A 134 -5.15 8.74 5.62
N PHE A 135 -6.08 7.83 5.33
CA PHE A 135 -7.39 7.75 5.97
C PHE A 135 -7.49 6.42 6.70
N HIS A 136 -7.79 6.45 7.99
CA HIS A 136 -7.73 5.28 8.85
C HIS A 136 -9.13 4.78 9.19
N HIS A 137 -9.32 3.46 9.13
CA HIS A 137 -10.54 2.88 9.69
C HIS A 137 -10.56 3.05 11.21
N SER A 138 -11.55 3.79 11.72
CA SER A 138 -11.79 3.88 13.15
C SER A 138 -12.65 2.74 13.67
N LYS A 139 -12.17 2.10 14.74
CA LYS A 139 -12.77 0.89 15.32
C LYS A 139 -13.93 1.17 16.31
N GLU A 140 -14.40 2.39 16.47
CA GLU A 140 -15.30 2.73 17.59
C GLU A 140 -16.80 2.82 17.28
N MET A 141 -17.26 2.73 16.04
CA MET A 141 -18.71 2.60 15.77
C MET A 141 -19.03 1.80 14.50
N SER A 142 -19.41 0.54 14.76
CA SER A 142 -20.44 -0.29 14.10
C SER A 142 -20.32 -0.69 12.63
N GLN A 143 -20.79 -1.91 12.37
CA GLN A 143 -21.15 -2.51 11.08
C GLN A 143 -21.47 -1.48 9.99
N ILE A 144 -20.66 -1.48 8.94
CA ILE A 144 -21.04 -1.01 7.62
C ILE A 144 -20.58 -2.10 6.68
N ASP A 145 -21.53 -2.71 5.97
CA ASP A 145 -21.27 -3.71 4.95
C ASP A 145 -20.26 -3.13 3.95
N PRO A 146 -19.17 -3.84 3.62
CA PRO A 146 -18.45 -3.54 2.40
C PRO A 146 -19.41 -3.85 1.25
N ASN A 147 -20.15 -2.83 0.81
CA ASN A 147 -20.92 -2.87 -0.43
C ASN A 147 -19.92 -3.00 -1.59
N PHE A 148 -19.41 -4.20 -1.81
CA PHE A 148 -19.16 -4.68 -3.16
C PHE A 148 -20.54 -4.87 -3.77
N SER A 149 -21.19 -3.75 -4.10
CA SER A 149 -22.40 -3.76 -4.88
C SER A 149 -22.02 -4.36 -6.22
N THR A 150 -22.43 -5.61 -6.43
CA THR A 150 -22.38 -6.30 -7.72
C THR A 150 -23.43 -5.74 -8.69
N ALA A 151 -24.00 -4.57 -8.41
CA ALA A 151 -24.83 -3.86 -9.37
C ALA A 151 -23.89 -3.32 -10.45
N ASP A 152 -23.99 -3.94 -11.62
CA ASP A 152 -23.15 -3.74 -12.79
C ASP A 152 -22.71 -2.28 -12.97
N SER A 153 -21.38 -2.10 -13.00
CA SER A 153 -20.59 -0.91 -13.39
C SER A 153 -19.89 -0.06 -12.32
N GLN A 154 -19.77 -0.49 -11.06
CA GLN A 154 -18.96 0.25 -10.07
C GLN A 154 -18.24 -0.65 -9.03
N LEU A 155 -16.95 -0.40 -8.80
CA LEU A 155 -16.17 -0.91 -7.68
C LEU A 155 -16.03 0.20 -6.63
N GLU A 156 -16.49 -0.04 -5.41
CA GLU A 156 -16.45 0.94 -4.32
C GLU A 156 -15.67 0.41 -3.11
N ILE A 157 -14.81 1.26 -2.56
CA ILE A 157 -14.04 1.03 -1.35
C ILE A 157 -14.33 2.17 -0.40
N SER A 158 -14.99 1.87 0.71
CA SER A 158 -15.42 2.85 1.71
C SER A 158 -14.88 2.50 3.09
N LEU A 159 -14.43 3.52 3.83
CA LEU A 159 -14.04 3.40 5.24
C LEU A 159 -14.63 4.53 6.06
N LYS A 160 -14.74 4.29 7.36
CA LYS A 160 -15.13 5.30 8.35
C LYS A 160 -13.89 5.82 9.07
N ASP A 161 -13.68 7.12 8.97
CA ASP A 161 -12.59 7.90 9.57
C ASP A 161 -13.15 8.79 10.69
N ASP A 162 -12.43 8.90 11.81
CA ASP A 162 -12.91 9.65 12.99
C ASP A 162 -13.02 11.15 12.76
N VAL A 163 -12.24 11.69 11.82
CA VAL A 163 -12.14 13.14 11.57
C VAL A 163 -12.96 13.54 10.37
N LEU A 164 -12.96 12.70 9.33
CA LEU A 164 -13.54 12.98 8.01
C LEU A 164 -14.77 12.14 7.69
N GLY A 165 -15.36 11.45 8.67
CA GLY A 165 -16.61 10.73 8.50
C GLY A 165 -16.46 9.53 7.58
N VAL A 166 -17.10 9.55 6.41
CA VAL A 166 -16.99 8.47 5.41
C VAL A 166 -16.04 8.90 4.31
N VAL A 167 -15.05 8.05 4.04
CA VAL A 167 -14.10 8.18 2.94
C VAL A 167 -14.38 7.08 1.93
N THR A 168 -14.58 7.45 0.67
CA THR A 168 -14.94 6.53 -0.41
C THR A 168 -14.05 6.75 -1.62
N LEU A 169 -13.51 5.65 -2.14
CA LEU A 169 -12.89 5.56 -3.45
C LEU A 169 -13.77 4.66 -4.32
N ALA A 170 -14.33 5.21 -5.40
CA ALA A 170 -15.17 4.46 -6.31
C ALA A 170 -14.63 4.55 -7.75
N LEU A 171 -14.75 3.44 -8.47
CA LEU A 171 -14.25 3.23 -9.82
C LEU A 171 -15.38 2.74 -10.70
N GLN A 172 -15.65 3.42 -11.80
CA GLN A 172 -16.70 3.09 -12.74
C GLN A 172 -16.15 2.38 -13.97
N SER A 173 -16.93 1.52 -14.61
CA SER A 173 -16.47 0.76 -15.78
C SER A 173 -16.10 1.61 -17.02
N ASN A 174 -16.49 2.88 -17.05
CA ASN A 174 -16.13 3.85 -18.09
C ASN A 174 -14.78 4.55 -17.82
N SER A 175 -13.93 3.96 -16.98
CA SER A 175 -12.64 4.54 -16.54
C SER A 175 -12.78 5.86 -15.78
N THR A 176 -13.92 6.11 -15.13
CA THR A 176 -14.10 7.26 -14.24
C THR A 176 -13.88 6.86 -12.78
N GLY A 177 -13.01 7.58 -12.09
CA GLY A 177 -12.77 7.48 -10.66
C GLY A 177 -13.42 8.63 -9.90
N LEU A 178 -13.93 8.33 -8.71
CA LEU A 178 -14.48 9.29 -7.77
C LEU A 178 -13.88 9.06 -6.38
N PHE A 179 -13.33 10.10 -5.78
CA PHE A 179 -12.86 10.09 -4.41
C PHE A 179 -13.61 11.13 -3.58
N THR A 180 -14.21 10.70 -2.48
CA THR A 180 -14.95 11.58 -1.56
C THR A 180 -14.54 11.37 -0.10
N ALA A 181 -14.47 12.45 0.67
CA ALA A 181 -14.35 12.40 2.12
C ALA A 181 -15.25 13.49 2.75
N GLN A 182 -16.08 13.12 3.73
CA GLN A 182 -17.13 13.98 4.28
C GLN A 182 -17.05 14.16 5.80
N GLN A 183 -16.27 15.16 6.24
CA GLN A 183 -16.60 16.00 7.40
C GLN A 183 -15.62 17.18 7.49
N LYS A 184 -16.14 18.38 7.80
CA LYS A 184 -15.43 19.68 7.94
C LYS A 184 -14.83 20.30 6.66
N SER A 185 -14.43 19.51 5.68
CA SER A 185 -14.11 19.97 4.32
C SER A 185 -14.49 18.88 3.33
N ASP A 186 -15.41 19.19 2.42
CA ASP A 186 -15.82 18.24 1.40
C ASP A 186 -14.68 18.06 0.40
N ILE A 187 -14.02 16.90 0.45
CA ILE A 187 -13.15 16.48 -0.63
C ILE A 187 -14.06 15.75 -1.61
N ASN A 188 -14.13 16.25 -2.84
CA ASN A 188 -14.79 15.59 -3.94
C ASN A 188 -13.91 15.73 -5.17
N LEU A 189 -13.34 14.62 -5.62
CA LEU A 189 -12.42 14.56 -6.73
C LEU A 189 -12.89 13.54 -7.75
N THR A 190 -13.12 13.99 -8.98
CA THR A 190 -13.35 13.13 -10.14
C THR A 190 -12.08 13.06 -10.98
N PHE A 191 -11.75 11.89 -11.50
CA PHE A 191 -10.54 11.67 -12.27
C PHE A 191 -10.73 10.59 -13.34
N ASP A 192 -9.98 10.71 -14.43
CA ASP A 192 -9.92 9.69 -15.48
C ASP A 192 -8.87 8.65 -15.09
N VAL A 193 -9.29 7.41 -14.89
CA VAL A 193 -8.42 6.29 -14.54
C VAL A 193 -7.60 5.89 -15.76
N ASP A 194 -6.28 5.79 -15.58
CA ASP A 194 -5.36 5.39 -16.64
C ASP A 194 -4.62 4.07 -16.37
N ALA A 195 -4.57 3.65 -15.10
CA ALA A 195 -4.12 2.33 -14.73
C ALA A 195 -4.67 1.88 -13.36
N MET A 196 -4.64 0.57 -13.17
CA MET A 196 -5.00 -0.11 -11.94
C MET A 196 -4.09 -1.31 -11.70
N GLU A 197 -3.65 -1.49 -10.47
CA GLU A 197 -2.83 -2.63 -10.06
C GLU A 197 -3.35 -3.23 -8.75
N VAL A 198 -3.27 -4.56 -8.65
CA VAL A 198 -3.49 -5.28 -7.41
C VAL A 198 -2.26 -6.12 -7.14
N PHE A 199 -1.70 -6.01 -5.94
CA PHE A 199 -0.58 -6.82 -5.52
C PHE A 199 -0.82 -7.42 -4.14
N THR A 200 -0.11 -8.52 -3.91
CA THR A 200 -0.01 -9.19 -2.61
C THR A 200 1.39 -9.07 -2.08
N TYR A 201 1.53 -9.26 -0.77
CA TYR A 201 2.80 -9.54 -0.16
C TYR A 201 2.69 -10.79 0.72
N GLU A 202 3.77 -11.57 0.75
CA GLU A 202 3.93 -12.72 1.62
C GLU A 202 5.05 -12.42 2.63
N GLY A 203 4.63 -11.89 3.78
CA GLY A 203 5.45 -11.82 4.99
C GLY A 203 4.88 -12.77 6.03
N GLU A 204 5.68 -13.70 6.52
CA GLU A 204 5.41 -14.36 7.79
C GLU A 204 6.18 -13.64 8.89
N PHE A 205 5.51 -13.42 10.02
CA PHE A 205 6.11 -12.83 11.20
C PHE A 205 7.20 -13.75 11.75
N VAL A 206 8.34 -13.18 12.11
CA VAL A 206 9.09 -13.63 13.28
C VAL A 206 8.81 -12.61 14.36
N ARG A 207 7.77 -12.84 15.16
CA ARG A 207 7.58 -12.09 16.41
C ARG A 207 8.76 -12.44 17.30
N VAL A 208 9.73 -11.54 17.39
CA VAL A 208 10.76 -11.63 18.42
C VAL A 208 10.14 -11.03 19.67
N ASP A 209 9.68 -11.87 20.59
CA ASP A 209 9.37 -11.42 21.95
C ASP A 209 10.71 -11.02 22.60
N THR A 210 11.10 -9.75 22.44
CA THR A 210 12.38 -9.24 22.93
C THR A 210 12.33 -8.64 24.33
N PHE A 211 11.19 -8.68 25.03
CA PHE A 211 11.12 -8.19 26.41
C PHE A 211 10.19 -9.08 27.26
N GLU A 212 10.82 -9.85 28.16
CA GLU A 212 10.24 -10.28 29.44
C GLU A 212 10.71 -9.31 30.54
#